data_AF-A0A136KV10-F1
#
_entry.id   AF-A0A136KV10-F1
#
_cell.length_a   1.000
_cell.length_b   1.000
_cell.length_c   1.000
_cell.angle_alpha   90.00
_cell.angle_beta   90.00
_cell.angle_gamma   90.00
#
_symmetry.space_group_name_H-M   'P 1'
#
loop_
_entity.id
_entity.type
_entity.pdbx_description
1 polymer ?
#
loop_
_entity_poly.entity_id
_entity_poly.type
_entity_poly.pdbx_seq_one_letter_code
_entity_poly.pdbx_strand_id
1 'polypeptide(L)'
;MRERNVHGTGREGHRREMNMKFYNLKTRSHVDVPESSVKKIKMERNTKSGKQVRYALTAEYQGSKLYKFVNEATYKSTNVPEG
;
A
#
# COMPACT_ATOMS: atom_id res chain seq x y z
N MET A 1 16.54 39.50 23.70
CA MET A 1 16.65 38.14 24.28
C MET A 1 15.59 37.27 23.65
N ARG A 2 15.95 36.02 23.33
CA ARG A 2 15.10 35.00 22.71
C ARG A 2 14.12 34.38 23.74
N GLU A 3 13.22 33.55 23.21
CA GLU A 3 12.53 32.39 23.83
C GLU A 3 11.03 32.60 24.09
N ARG A 4 10.16 32.09 23.19
CA ARG A 4 9.61 30.72 23.07
C ARG A 4 8.44 30.48 24.04
N ASN A 5 7.24 30.22 23.49
CA ASN A 5 6.37 29.12 23.94
C ASN A 5 5.23 28.91 22.92
N VAL A 6 5.43 27.95 22.01
CA VAL A 6 4.87 26.58 21.96
C VAL A 6 3.65 26.53 21.06
N HIS A 7 3.90 25.93 19.89
CA HIS A 7 2.99 25.36 18.93
C HIS A 7 1.68 24.85 19.55
N GLY A 8 0.56 25.38 19.05
CA GLY A 8 -0.73 24.74 19.20
C GLY A 8 -0.66 23.33 18.62
N THR A 9 -0.84 22.33 19.48
CA THR A 9 -1.04 20.94 19.07
C THR A 9 -2.35 20.87 18.32
N GLY A 10 -2.25 20.97 16.99
CA GLY A 10 -3.35 20.74 16.08
C GLY A 10 -3.97 19.39 16.38
N ARG A 11 -5.29 19.39 16.57
CA ARG A 11 -6.12 18.20 16.67
C ARG A 11 -5.84 17.30 15.47
N GLU A 12 -5.07 16.23 15.67
CA GLU A 12 -4.99 15.11 14.72
C GLU A 12 -6.32 14.37 14.77
N GLY A 13 -7.31 14.91 14.06
CA GLY A 13 -8.54 14.21 13.78
C GLY A 13 -8.19 12.89 13.12
N HIS A 14 -8.57 11.80 13.77
CA HIS A 14 -8.63 10.45 13.18
C HIS A 14 -9.53 10.49 11.95
N ARG A 15 -9.02 10.98 10.81
CA ARG A 15 -9.51 10.59 9.51
C ARG A 15 -9.17 9.10 9.44
N ARG A 16 -10.19 8.24 9.41
CA ARG A 16 -10.02 6.87 8.91
C ARG A 16 -9.67 6.97 7.43
N GLU A 17 -8.45 7.41 7.16
CA GLU A 17 -7.82 7.17 5.89
C GLU A 17 -7.54 5.66 5.89
N MET A 18 -8.13 4.95 4.93
CA MET A 18 -7.94 3.51 4.80
C MET A 18 -6.53 3.29 4.30
N ASN A 19 -5.56 3.32 5.22
CA ASN A 19 -4.16 3.15 4.88
C ASN A 19 -3.86 1.66 4.83
N MET A 20 -3.26 1.22 3.73
CA MET A 20 -2.80 -0.14 3.58
C MET A 20 -1.33 -0.24 3.96
N LYS A 21 -1.03 -1.20 4.84
CA LYS A 21 0.36 -1.53 5.18
C LYS A 21 1.01 -2.35 4.08
N PHE A 22 2.12 -1.84 3.56
CA PHE A 22 3.04 -2.52 2.66
C PHE A 22 4.38 -2.72 3.35
N TYR A 23 5.05 -3.86 3.07
CA TYR A 23 6.40 -4.09 3.54
C TYR A 23 7.40 -3.58 2.49
N ASN A 24 8.20 -2.58 2.86
CA ASN A 24 9.24 -2.04 2.00
C ASN A 24 10.54 -2.83 2.24
N LEU A 25 10.99 -3.58 1.23
CA LEU A 25 12.20 -4.40 1.33
C LEU A 25 13.49 -3.58 1.45
N LYS A 26 13.51 -2.36 0.91
CA LYS A 26 14.69 -1.46 0.96
C LYS A 26 14.93 -0.93 2.37
N THR A 27 13.87 -0.51 3.05
CA THR A 27 13.93 -0.01 4.43
C THR A 27 13.64 -1.09 5.47
N ARG A 28 13.29 -2.31 5.02
CA ARG A 28 12.94 -3.47 5.85
C ARG A 28 11.87 -3.14 6.90
N SER A 29 10.93 -2.30 6.52
CA SER A 29 9.93 -1.73 7.42
C SER A 29 8.56 -1.67 6.76
N HIS A 30 7.51 -1.63 7.57
CA HIS A 30 6.16 -1.37 7.06
C HIS A 30 5.97 0.12 6.81
N VAL A 31 5.25 0.44 5.75
CA VAL A 31 4.82 1.79 5.42
C VAL A 31 3.31 1.79 5.19
N ASP A 32 2.66 2.84 5.67
CA ASP A 32 1.24 3.08 5.48
C ASP A 32 1.04 3.87 4.18
N VAL A 33 0.34 3.27 3.23
CA VAL A 33 0.05 3.88 1.92
C VAL A 33 -1.44 4.18 1.85
N PRO A 34 -1.85 5.39 1.43
CA PRO A 34 -3.26 5.71 1.23
C PRO A 34 -3.87 4.82 0.14
N GLU A 35 -5.07 4.28 0.36
CA GLU A 35 -5.76 3.42 -0.61
C GLU A 35 -5.91 4.07 -2.00
N SER A 36 -6.01 5.40 -2.06
CA SER A 36 -6.05 6.15 -3.34
C SER A 36 -4.79 5.98 -4.20
N SER A 37 -3.66 5.59 -3.61
CA SER A 37 -2.41 5.30 -4.30
C SER A 37 -2.19 3.79 -4.50
N VAL A 38 -3.12 2.96 -4.04
CA VAL A 38 -3.09 1.51 -4.19
C VAL A 38 -3.85 1.12 -5.45
N LYS A 39 -3.27 0.19 -6.21
CA LYS A 39 -3.89 -0.46 -7.37
C LYS A 39 -3.82 -1.96 -7.22
N LYS A 40 -4.80 -2.69 -7.73
CA LYS A 40 -4.75 -4.15 -7.78
C LYS A 40 -4.31 -4.62 -9.16
N ILE A 41 -3.47 -5.65 -9.20
CA ILE A 41 -3.00 -6.28 -10.43
C ILE A 41 -3.16 -7.80 -10.37
N LYS A 42 -3.52 -8.39 -11.50
CA LYS A 42 -3.53 -9.85 -11.72
C LYS A 42 -2.41 -10.21 -12.69
N MET A 43 -1.52 -11.09 -12.26
CA MET A 43 -0.39 -11.57 -13.07
C MET A 43 -0.63 -13.03 -13.45
N GLU A 44 -0.76 -13.29 -14.75
CA GLU A 44 -0.97 -14.63 -15.28
C GLU A 44 0.26 -15.04 -16.10
N ARG A 45 0.93 -16.12 -15.71
CA ARG A 45 2.10 -16.63 -16.40
C ARG A 45 1.93 -18.10 -16.73
N ASN A 46 2.13 -18.45 -18.01
CA ASN A 46 2.22 -19.83 -18.45
C ASN A 46 3.60 -20.40 -18.09
N THR A 47 3.64 -21.59 -17.52
CA THR A 47 4.86 -22.31 -17.15
C THR A 47 4.83 -23.71 -17.77
N LYS A 48 5.97 -24.40 -17.79
CA LYS A 48 6.08 -25.77 -18.33
C LYS A 48 5.13 -26.77 -17.66
N SER A 49 4.73 -26.51 -16.41
CA SER A 49 3.86 -27.39 -15.61
C SER A 49 2.42 -26.89 -15.48
N GLY A 50 2.06 -25.79 -16.15
CA GLY A 50 0.71 -25.21 -16.11
C GLY A 50 0.68 -23.70 -15.93
N LYS A 51 -0.49 -23.17 -15.57
CA LYS A 51 -0.75 -21.73 -15.44
C LYS A 51 -0.57 -21.28 -13.99
N GLN A 52 0.24 -20.25 -13.78
CA GLN A 52 0.39 -19.59 -12.49
C GLN A 52 -0.34 -18.25 -12.51
N VAL A 53 -1.29 -18.08 -11.58
CA VAL A 53 -2.00 -16.81 -11.34
C VAL A 53 -1.53 -16.24 -10.01
N ARG A 54 -1.13 -14.96 -10.00
CA ARG A 54 -0.77 -14.22 -8.79
C ARG A 54 -1.62 -12.96 -8.70
N TYR A 55 -2.25 -12.75 -7.54
CA TYR A 55 -2.97 -11.53 -7.24
C TYR A 55 -2.12 -10.66 -6.32
N ALA A 56 -2.01 -9.37 -6.63
CA ALA A 56 -1.26 -8.45 -5.81
C ALA A 56 -1.93 -7.07 -5.74
N LEU A 57 -1.74 -6.41 -4.61
CA LEU A 57 -1.94 -4.98 -4.47
C LEU A 57 -0.58 -4.31 -4.68
N THR A 58 -0.57 -3.17 -5.34
CA THR A 58 0.64 -2.41 -5.67
C THR A 58 0.47 -0.97 -5.28
N ALA A 59 1.57 -0.34 -4.91
CA ALA A 59 1.61 1.06 -4.55
C ALA A 59 2.95 1.67 -4.98
N GLU A 60 2.96 2.97 -5.20
CA GLU A 60 4.19 3.74 -5.31
C GLU A 60 4.42 4.51 -4.00
N TYR A 61 5.61 4.34 -3.42
CA TYR A 61 6.00 5.02 -2.18
C TYR A 61 7.44 5.50 -2.31
N GLN A 62 7.65 6.82 -2.25
CA GLN A 62 8.99 7.43 -2.34
C GLN A 62 9.80 6.95 -3.57
N GLY A 63 9.14 6.86 -4.74
CA GLY A 63 9.76 6.38 -5.99
C GLY A 63 10.06 4.87 -6.03
N SER A 64 9.60 4.11 -5.02
CA SER A 64 9.74 2.65 -4.97
C SER A 64 8.37 2.00 -5.18
N LYS A 65 8.32 1.01 -6.08
CA LYS A 65 7.11 0.22 -6.29
C LYS A 65 7.03 -0.90 -5.26
N LEU A 66 5.95 -0.89 -4.47
CA LEU A 66 5.66 -1.87 -3.44
C LEU A 66 4.64 -2.88 -3.94
N TYR A 67 4.79 -4.13 -3.49
CA TYR A 67 3.87 -5.21 -3.82
C TYR A 67 3.43 -5.91 -2.55
N LYS A 68 2.14 -6.22 -2.47
CA LYS A 68 1.53 -7.03 -1.43
C LYS A 68 0.75 -8.15 -2.11
N PHE A 69 1.32 -9.35 -2.10
CA PHE A 69 0.65 -10.52 -2.66
C PHE A 69 -0.52 -10.92 -1.76
N VAL A 70 -1.67 -11.13 -2.38
CA VAL A 70 -2.92 -11.48 -1.71
C VAL A 70 -3.56 -12.67 -2.42
N ASN A 71 -4.54 -13.31 -1.78
CA ASN A 71 -5.34 -14.33 -2.45
C ASN A 71 -6.41 -13.67 -3.34
N GLU A 72 -7.11 -14.50 -4.12
CA GLU A 72 -8.17 -14.02 -5.02
C GLU A 72 -9.34 -13.36 -4.27
N ALA A 73 -9.72 -13.90 -3.11
CA ALA A 73 -10.84 -13.37 -2.32
C ALA A 73 -10.56 -11.93 -1.86
N THR A 74 -9.36 -11.68 -1.32
CA THR A 74 -8.92 -10.34 -0.93
C THR A 74 -8.82 -9.42 -2.14
N TYR A 75 -8.28 -9.89 -3.27
CA TYR A 75 -8.21 -9.10 -4.51
C TYR A 75 -9.59 -8.62 -4.98
N LYS A 76 -10.58 -9.53 -4.97
CA LYS A 76 -11.96 -9.24 -5.38
C LYS A 76 -12.68 -8.35 -4.39
N SER A 77 -12.45 -8.55 -3.09
CA SER A 77 -13.06 -7.74 -2.03
C SER A 77 -12.43 -6.34 -1.90
N THR A 78 -11.24 -6.12 -2.45
CA THR A 78 -10.57 -4.82 -2.36
C THR A 78 -11.14 -3.84 -3.38
N ASN A 79 -11.66 -2.71 -2.89
CA ASN A 79 -12.24 -1.65 -3.69
C ASN A 79 -11.18 -0.63 -4.20
N VAL A 80 -10.11 -1.14 -4.82
CA VAL A 80 -9.07 -0.31 -5.46
C VAL A 80 -9.13 -0.47 -6.98
N PRO A 81 -8.72 0.56 -7.74
CA PRO A 81 -8.68 0.47 -9.20
C PRO A 81 -7.72 -0.62 -9.68
N GLU A 82 -8.03 -1.21 -10.83
CA GLU A 82 -7.11 -2.10 -11.53
C GLU A 82 -5.99 -1.29 -12.19
N GLY A 83 -4.75 -1.78 -12.07
CA GLY A 83 -3.53 -1.07 -12.48
C GLY A 83 -2.77 -1.70 -13.62
#